data_AF-A0A177E7M4-F1
#
_entry.id   AF-A0A177E7M4-F1
#
_cell.length_a   1.000
_cell.length_b   1.000
_cell.length_c   1.000
_cell.angle_alpha   90.00
_cell.angle_beta   90.00
_cell.angle_gamma   90.00
#
_symmetry.space_group_name_H-M   'P 1'
#
loop_
_entity.id
_entity.type
_entity.pdbx_description
1 polymer ?
#
loop_
_entity_poly.entity_id
_entity_poly.type
_entity_poly.pdbx_seq_one_letter_code
_entity_poly.pdbx_strand_id
1 'polypeptide(L)'
;MPFKKASILWQELKRPIELSFIFALALCAYVFLLMLSKIDAFLTLECLYQGQCMELNPFMNWSIRISPVFFLLLKSMLVGFFGGILFLLCALKRSKRAFWGLLLVTILYLGVVFYHFLYL
;
A
#
# COMPACT_ATOMS: atom_id res chain seq x y z
N MET A 1 -39.29 26.64 12.39
CA MET A 1 -37.91 26.16 12.69
C MET A 1 -37.17 25.73 11.41
N PRO A 2 -36.76 26.67 10.54
CA PRO A 2 -36.02 26.35 9.30
C PRO A 2 -34.61 25.79 9.56
N PHE A 3 -33.99 26.16 10.68
CA PHE A 3 -32.64 25.71 11.06
C PHE A 3 -32.50 24.20 11.28
N LYS A 4 -33.55 23.52 11.78
CA LYS A 4 -33.53 22.05 11.98
C LYS A 4 -33.54 21.27 10.68
N LYS A 5 -34.22 21.76 9.63
CA LYS A 5 -34.24 21.10 8.31
C LYS A 5 -32.89 21.23 7.61
N ALA A 6 -32.25 22.41 7.70
CA ALA A 6 -30.92 22.64 7.13
C ALA A 6 -29.84 21.75 7.78
N SER A 7 -29.87 21.56 9.10
CA SER A 7 -28.91 20.68 9.79
C SER A 7 -29.05 19.20 9.42
N ILE A 8 -30.27 18.73 9.19
CA ILE A 8 -30.55 17.34 8.79
C ILE A 8 -30.08 17.12 7.35
N LEU A 9 -30.40 18.04 6.44
CA LEU A 9 -29.98 17.98 5.04
C LEU A 9 -28.45 18.02 4.91
N TRP A 10 -27.79 18.82 5.75
CA TRP A 10 -26.32 18.89 5.82
C TRP A 10 -25.71 17.58 6.33
N GLN A 11 -26.30 16.93 7.33
CA GLN A 11 -25.83 15.62 7.81
C GLN A 11 -26.03 14.51 6.77
N GLU A 12 -27.12 14.56 6.00
CA GLU A 12 -27.37 13.62 4.91
C GLU A 12 -26.41 13.80 3.73
N LEU A 13 -26.06 15.04 3.37
CA LEU A 13 -25.06 15.31 2.32
C LEU A 13 -23.62 15.02 2.77
N LYS A 14 -23.30 15.24 4.05
CA LYS A 14 -21.93 15.07 4.57
C LYS A 14 -21.45 13.63 4.48
N ARG A 15 -22.33 12.65 4.76
CA ARG A 15 -21.99 11.22 4.74
C ARG A 15 -21.49 10.70 3.37
N PRO A 16 -22.19 10.91 2.24
CA PRO A 16 -21.72 10.43 0.93
C PRO A 16 -20.44 11.13 0.47
N ILE A 17 -20.28 12.43 0.78
CA ILE A 17 -19.08 13.20 0.43
C ILE A 17 -17.87 12.65 1.19
N GLU A 18 -17.97 12.48 2.51
CA GLU A 18 -16.89 11.88 3.31
C GLU A 18 -16.53 10.47 2.85
N LEU A 19 -17.53 9.68 2.43
CA LEU A 19 -17.29 8.32 1.95
C LEU A 19 -16.54 8.30 0.62
N SER A 20 -16.92 9.20 -0.31
CA SER A 20 -16.26 9.33 -1.60
C SER A 20 -14.80 9.77 -1.45
N PHE A 21 -14.52 10.64 -0.46
CA PHE A 21 -13.17 11.10 -0.16
C PHE A 21 -12.29 10.00 0.45
N ILE A 22 -12.81 9.24 1.42
CA ILE A 22 -12.08 8.11 2.02
C ILE A 22 -11.77 7.04 0.97
N PHE A 23 -12.73 6.75 0.08
CA PHE A 23 -12.51 5.81 -1.01
C PHE A 23 -11.41 6.29 -1.96
N ALA A 24 -11.45 7.55 -2.39
CA ALA A 24 -10.42 8.12 -3.26
C ALA A 24 -9.03 8.05 -2.61
N LEU A 25 -8.92 8.43 -1.33
CA LEU A 25 -7.66 8.33 -0.59
C LEU A 25 -7.18 6.88 -0.44
N ALA A 26 -8.08 5.95 -0.15
CA ALA A 26 -7.72 4.53 -0.06
C ALA A 26 -7.23 3.98 -1.41
N LEU A 27 -7.85 4.40 -2.51
CA LEU A 27 -7.41 4.03 -3.86
C LEU A 27 -6.03 4.61 -4.16
N CYS A 28 -5.80 5.89 -3.86
CA CYS A 28 -4.48 6.51 -4.01
C CYS A 28 -3.41 5.80 -3.17
N ALA A 29 -3.70 5.50 -1.90
CA ALA A 29 -2.78 4.79 -1.02
C ALA A 29 -2.47 3.38 -1.57
N TYR A 30 -3.48 2.67 -2.06
CA TYR A 30 -3.29 1.33 -2.64
C TYR A 30 -2.44 1.36 -3.92
N VAL A 31 -2.73 2.28 -4.85
CA VAL A 31 -1.94 2.44 -6.08
C VAL A 31 -0.50 2.83 -5.74
N PHE A 32 -0.32 3.75 -4.80
CA PHE A 32 1.00 4.18 -4.36
C PHE A 32 1.78 3.05 -3.69
N LEU A 33 1.12 2.23 -2.86
CA LEU A 33 1.71 1.04 -2.27
C LEU A 33 2.18 0.04 -3.33
N LEU A 34 1.40 -0.17 -4.39
CA LEU A 34 1.82 -1.01 -5.52
C LEU A 34 3.06 -0.46 -6.22
N MET A 35 3.11 0.85 -6.47
CA MET A 35 4.28 1.50 -7.07
C MET A 35 5.53 1.36 -6.18
N LEU A 36 5.39 1.66 -4.89
CA LEU A 36 6.49 1.51 -3.91
C LEU A 36 6.98 0.08 -3.84
N SER A 37 6.09 -0.91 -3.87
CA SER A 37 6.48 -2.32 -3.88
C SER A 37 7.31 -2.71 -5.10
N LYS A 38 7.02 -2.16 -6.28
CA LYS A 38 7.82 -2.38 -7.49
C LYS A 38 9.19 -1.74 -7.38
N ILE A 39 9.25 -0.49 -6.91
CA ILE A 39 10.50 0.23 -6.70
C ILE A 39 11.38 -0.50 -5.69
N ASP A 40 10.82 -0.88 -4.54
CA ASP A 40 11.49 -1.65 -3.50
C ASP A 40 12.02 -2.99 -4.04
N ALA A 41 11.22 -3.74 -4.80
CA ALA A 41 11.67 -4.98 -5.41
C ALA A 41 12.80 -4.79 -6.43
N PHE A 42 12.76 -3.70 -7.20
CA PHE A 42 13.84 -3.36 -8.13
C PHE A 42 15.14 -3.01 -7.39
N LEU A 43 15.06 -2.12 -6.39
CA LEU A 43 16.21 -1.71 -5.58
C LEU A 43 16.81 -2.89 -4.80
N THR A 44 15.98 -3.81 -4.33
CA THR A 44 16.44 -5.07 -3.72
C THR A 44 17.31 -5.87 -4.71
N LEU A 45 16.85 -6.03 -5.95
CA LEU A 45 17.60 -6.78 -6.96
C LEU A 45 18.90 -6.06 -7.31
N GLU A 46 18.88 -4.74 -7.45
CA GLU A 46 20.07 -3.94 -7.71
C GLU A 46 21.11 -4.08 -6.60
N CYS A 47 20.71 -3.95 -5.33
CA CYS A 47 21.59 -4.16 -4.17
C CYS A 47 22.22 -5.55 -4.17
N LEU A 48 21.49 -6.57 -4.62
CA LEU A 48 21.99 -7.94 -4.76
C LEU A 48 23.01 -8.08 -5.88
N TYR A 49 22.73 -7.50 -7.06
CA TYR A 49 23.66 -7.53 -8.19
C TYR A 49 24.95 -6.77 -7.90
N GLN A 50 24.89 -5.72 -7.09
CA GLN A 50 26.06 -4.97 -6.63
C GLN A 50 26.82 -5.66 -5.47
N GLY A 51 26.33 -6.78 -4.95
CA GLY A 51 26.95 -7.52 -3.85
C GLY A 51 26.87 -6.81 -2.49
N GLN A 52 26.05 -5.77 -2.36
CA GLN A 52 25.87 -5.00 -1.13
C GLN A 52 24.92 -5.68 -0.13
N CYS A 53 23.94 -6.45 -0.63
CA CYS A 53 22.96 -7.16 0.19
C CYS A 53 23.30 -8.65 0.34
N MET A 54 24.19 -8.98 1.30
CA MET A 54 24.65 -10.37 1.54
C MET A 54 23.67 -11.22 2.38
N GLU A 55 22.84 -10.59 3.22
CA GLU A 55 21.88 -11.27 4.08
C GLU A 55 20.46 -11.15 3.53
N LEU A 56 20.07 -12.09 2.68
CA LEU A 56 18.68 -12.25 2.27
C LEU A 56 17.90 -13.09 3.26
N ASN A 57 16.65 -12.69 3.54
CA ASN A 57 15.76 -13.59 4.24
C ASN A 57 15.57 -14.90 3.43
N PRO A 58 15.26 -16.03 4.09
CA PRO A 58 15.18 -17.34 3.42
C PRO A 58 14.18 -17.39 2.25
N PHE A 59 13.07 -16.66 2.35
CA PHE A 59 12.03 -16.60 1.32
C PHE A 59 12.46 -15.78 0.09
N MET A 60 13.17 -14.68 0.32
CA MET A 60 13.78 -13.88 -0.75
C MET A 60 14.86 -14.68 -1.46
N ASN A 61 15.77 -15.31 -0.72
CA ASN A 61 16.81 -16.17 -1.29
C ASN A 61 16.20 -17.31 -2.13
N TRP A 62 15.19 -18.00 -1.60
CA TRP A 62 14.49 -19.05 -2.32
C TRP A 62 13.83 -18.55 -3.63
N SER A 63 13.12 -17.42 -3.58
CA SER A 63 12.45 -16.88 -4.77
C SER A 63 13.41 -16.35 -5.82
N ILE A 64 14.51 -15.71 -5.42
CA ILE A 64 15.55 -15.23 -6.34
C ILE A 64 16.30 -16.39 -7.01
N ARG A 65 16.56 -17.49 -6.27
CA ARG A 65 17.16 -18.71 -6.81
C ARG A 65 16.35 -19.34 -7.94
N ILE A 66 15.02 -19.21 -7.90
CA ILE A 66 14.15 -19.65 -9.00
C ILE A 66 14.34 -18.73 -10.20
N SER A 67 14.10 -17.42 -9.99
CA SER A 67 14.33 -16.37 -10.99
C SER A 67 14.14 -14.99 -10.36
N PRO A 68 14.92 -13.96 -10.77
CA PRO A 68 14.65 -12.57 -10.40
C PRO A 68 13.24 -12.10 -10.79
N VAL A 69 12.71 -12.60 -11.92
CA VAL A 69 11.34 -12.31 -12.37
C VAL A 69 10.31 -12.94 -11.44
N PHE A 70 10.57 -14.16 -10.97
CA PHE A 70 9.70 -14.83 -10.01
C PHE A 70 9.64 -14.06 -8.68
N PHE A 71 10.77 -13.57 -8.18
CA PHE A 71 10.80 -12.69 -7.00
C PHE A 71 9.94 -11.43 -7.19
N LEU A 72 10.10 -10.73 -8.31
CA LEU A 72 9.31 -9.55 -8.64
C LEU A 72 7.80 -9.86 -8.65
N LEU A 73 7.40 -10.93 -9.33
CA LEU A 73 6.00 -11.36 -9.41
C LEU A 73 5.43 -11.74 -8.04
N LEU A 74 6.18 -12.52 -7.25
CA LEU A 74 5.76 -12.98 -5.94
C LEU A 74 5.58 -11.82 -4.96
N LYS A 75 6.54 -10.90 -4.90
CA LYS A 75 6.47 -9.70 -4.05
C LYS A 75 5.28 -8.82 -4.45
N SER A 76 5.07 -8.65 -5.76
CA SER A 76 3.94 -7.88 -6.29
C SER A 76 2.59 -8.52 -6.00
N MET A 77 2.50 -9.85 -6.12
CA MET A 77 1.30 -10.60 -5.82
C MET A 77 0.95 -10.49 -4.34
N LEU A 78 1.94 -10.63 -3.45
CA LEU A 78 1.73 -10.49 -2.00
C LEU A 78 1.22 -9.08 -1.65
N VAL A 79 1.92 -8.03 -2.09
CA VAL A 79 1.51 -6.65 -1.78
C VAL A 79 0.16 -6.31 -2.42
N GLY A 80 -0.07 -6.71 -3.66
CA GLY A 80 -1.34 -6.51 -4.34
C GLY A 80 -2.49 -7.26 -3.65
N PHE A 81 -2.26 -8.49 -3.20
CA PHE A 81 -3.27 -9.27 -2.51
C PHE A 81 -3.62 -8.68 -1.15
N PHE A 82 -2.63 -8.45 -0.28
CA PHE A 82 -2.87 -7.91 1.07
C PHE A 82 -3.34 -6.45 1.03
N GLY A 83 -2.71 -5.61 0.20
CA GLY A 83 -3.14 -4.23 -0.03
C GLY A 83 -4.55 -4.17 -0.63
N GLY A 84 -4.86 -5.09 -1.55
CA GLY A 84 -6.19 -5.23 -2.16
C GLY A 84 -7.25 -5.62 -1.14
N ILE A 85 -6.95 -6.55 -0.23
CA ILE A 85 -7.86 -6.91 0.88
C ILE A 85 -8.12 -5.69 1.78
N LEU A 86 -7.09 -4.94 2.16
CA LEU A 86 -7.25 -3.73 2.98
C LEU A 86 -8.07 -2.66 2.26
N PHE A 87 -7.81 -2.44 0.97
CA PHE A 87 -8.60 -1.54 0.13
C PHE A 87 -10.05 -2.00 0.05
N LEU A 88 -10.31 -3.28 -0.17
CA LEU A 88 -11.66 -3.84 -0.28
C LEU A 88 -12.43 -3.77 1.05
N LEU A 89 -11.74 -3.97 2.18
CA LEU A 89 -12.29 -3.75 3.52
C LEU A 89 -12.60 -2.27 3.78
N CYS A 90 -11.78 -1.36 3.26
CA CYS A 90 -12.04 0.07 3.31
C CYS A 90 -13.26 0.45 2.45
N ALA A 91 -13.35 -0.07 1.22
CA ALA A 91 -14.40 0.25 0.27
C ALA A 91 -15.76 -0.38 0.65
N LEU A 92 -15.79 -1.67 0.95
CA LEU A 92 -17.03 -2.41 1.20
C LEU A 92 -17.50 -2.30 2.64
N LYS A 93 -16.59 -2.50 3.61
CA LYS A 93 -16.95 -2.49 5.03
C LYS A 93 -16.79 -1.11 5.69
N ARG A 94 -16.35 -0.08 4.93
CA ARG A 94 -16.16 1.29 5.41
C ARG A 94 -15.29 1.34 6.67
N SER A 95 -14.36 0.40 6.79
CA SER A 95 -13.58 0.21 8.00
C SER A 95 -12.45 1.23 8.06
N LYS A 96 -12.56 2.20 8.97
CA LYS A 96 -11.48 3.15 9.26
C LYS A 96 -10.19 2.45 9.69
N ARG A 97 -10.29 1.30 10.37
CA ARG A 97 -9.12 0.49 10.76
C ARG A 97 -8.37 -0.06 9.54
N ALA A 98 -9.10 -0.49 8.51
CA ALA A 98 -8.49 -0.96 7.28
C ALA A 98 -7.78 0.18 6.53
N PHE A 99 -8.36 1.38 6.52
CA PHE A 99 -7.70 2.57 5.98
C PHE A 99 -6.38 2.88 6.70
N TRP A 100 -6.40 2.94 8.04
CA TRP A 100 -5.18 3.16 8.83
C TRP A 100 -4.13 2.05 8.62
N GLY A 101 -4.56 0.80 8.49
CA GLY A 101 -3.66 -0.31 8.14
C GLY A 101 -3.01 -0.13 6.77
N LEU A 102 -3.79 0.24 5.75
CA LEU A 102 -3.26 0.51 4.41
C LEU A 102 -2.26 1.67 4.42
N LEU A 103 -2.58 2.75 5.14
CA LEU A 103 -1.72 3.93 5.26
C LEU A 103 -0.42 3.60 6.01
N LEU A 104 -0.50 2.83 7.09
CA LEU A 104 0.68 2.36 7.83
C LEU A 104 1.61 1.52 6.95
N VAL A 105 1.07 0.54 6.21
CA VAL A 105 1.86 -0.30 5.31
C VAL A 105 2.50 0.54 4.20
N THR A 106 1.79 1.54 3.68
CA THR A 106 2.31 2.48 2.68
C THR A 106 3.49 3.30 3.22
N ILE A 107 3.40 3.82 4.44
CA ILE A 107 4.49 4.56 5.09
C ILE A 107 5.70 3.66 5.33
N LEU A 108 5.50 2.41 5.76
CA LEU A 108 6.59 1.46 5.95
C LEU A 108 7.33 1.20 4.63
N TYR A 109 6.60 0.95 3.54
CA TYR A 109 7.19 0.78 2.21
C TYR A 109 7.94 2.04 1.75
N LEU A 110 7.39 3.23 2.02
CA LEU A 110 8.06 4.48 1.71
C LEU A 110 9.40 4.61 2.47
N GLY A 111 9.42 4.22 3.74
CA GLY A 111 10.64 4.20 4.55
C GLY A 111 11.70 3.22 4.02
N VAL A 112 11.28 2.03 3.58
CA VAL A 112 12.18 1.03 2.97
C VAL A 112 12.76 1.53 1.65
N VAL A 113 11.93 2.10 0.77
CA VAL A 113 12.40 2.69 -0.49
C VAL A 113 13.37 3.84 -0.22
N PHE A 114 13.05 4.71 0.73
CA PHE A 114 13.92 5.83 1.10
C PHE A 114 15.26 5.36 1.69
N TYR A 115 15.24 4.30 2.50
CA TYR A 115 16.46 3.65 2.97
C TYR A 115 17.31 3.15 1.80
N HIS A 116 16.71 2.45 0.84
CA HIS A 116 17.44 2.05 -0.36
C HIS A 116 18.05 3.25 -1.10
N PHE A 117 17.33 4.37 -1.26
CA PHE A 117 17.90 5.56 -1.91
C PHE A 117 19.07 6.22 -1.16
N LEU A 118 19.17 6.06 0.16
CA LEU A 118 20.25 6.65 0.94
C LEU A 118 21.52 5.78 0.97
N TYR A 119 21.36 4.47 0.81
CA TYR A 119 22.42 3.48 1.02
C TYR A 119 22.84 2.72 -0.25
N LEU A 120 22.17 2.95 -1.37
CA LEU A 120 22.50 2.44 -2.70
C LEU A 120 23.23 3.51 -3.50
#